data_AF-A0A6A1VZQ6-F1
#
_entry.id   AF-A0A6A1VZQ6-F1
#
_cell.length_a   1.000
_cell.length_b   1.000
_cell.length_c   1.000
_cell.angle_alpha   90.00
_cell.angle_beta   90.00
_cell.angle_gamma   90.00
#
_symmetry.space_group_name_H-M   'P 1'
#
loop_
_entity.id
_entity.type
_entity.pdbx_description
1 polymer ?
#
loop_
_entity_poly.entity_id
_entity_poly.type
_entity_poly.pdbx_seq_one_letter_code
_entity_poly.pdbx_strand_id
1 'polypeptide(L)'
;MDPPKPPPANKSAAGRSLIGYLISMDTTLSYKLHSLTQPFFPSFLFLILELSADFRLFFPISLSLLLSPTLLRPFLPPLILGLLLDLLVLCVIKLTFRRSRPLYNHTHSMNVAVPADHFSFPSGHASRVCFVASLAHLSAATIRQAMAPEDEGKALNFVLLAVWVWAVVTSVSRVLLGRHFVSDVFFGACVGVLEALFAFHFLRF
;
A
#
# COMPACT_ATOMS: atom_id res chain seq x y z
N MET A 1 -18.98 23.38 1.47
CA MET A 1 -17.86 22.75 0.74
C MET A 1 -18.26 22.75 -0.72
N ASP A 2 -17.56 23.50 -1.55
CA ASP A 2 -17.82 23.48 -2.98
C ASP A 2 -17.48 22.11 -3.56
N PRO A 3 -18.26 21.61 -4.54
CA PRO A 3 -18.01 20.32 -5.15
C PRO A 3 -16.63 20.28 -5.81
N PRO A 4 -15.92 19.14 -5.77
CA PRO A 4 -14.59 19.00 -6.38
C PRO A 4 -14.68 19.29 -7.88
N LYS A 5 -13.95 20.31 -8.33
CA LYS A 5 -13.95 20.78 -9.72
C LYS A 5 -13.61 19.60 -10.64
N PRO A 6 -14.46 19.29 -11.65
CA PRO A 6 -14.19 18.18 -12.56
C PRO A 6 -12.85 18.41 -13.27
N PRO A 7 -12.09 17.35 -13.59
CA PRO A 7 -10.86 17.48 -14.36
C PRO A 7 -11.16 18.26 -15.65
N PRO A 8 -10.24 19.12 -16.12
CA PRO A 8 -10.48 19.93 -17.30
C PRO A 8 -10.83 19.03 -18.49
N ALA A 9 -12.07 19.12 -18.96
CA ALA A 9 -12.49 18.49 -20.20
C ALA A 9 -11.75 19.21 -21.33
N ASN A 10 -10.78 18.55 -21.99
CA ASN A 10 -10.09 19.19 -23.10
C ASN A 10 -9.83 18.25 -24.29
N LYS A 11 -10.55 18.60 -25.36
CA LYS A 11 -10.26 18.55 -26.80
C LYS A 11 -9.90 17.21 -27.45
N SER A 12 -10.81 16.79 -28.33
CA SER A 12 -10.63 15.89 -29.49
C SER A 12 -10.11 14.47 -29.20
N ALA A 13 -10.98 13.49 -29.43
CA ALA A 13 -10.66 12.06 -29.36
C ALA A 13 -9.80 11.54 -30.55
N ALA A 14 -9.53 12.38 -31.56
CA ALA A 14 -8.73 11.99 -32.71
C ALA A 14 -7.24 12.24 -32.43
N GLY A 15 -6.48 11.16 -32.20
CA GLY A 15 -5.01 11.18 -32.16
C GLY A 15 -4.32 10.91 -30.82
N ARG A 16 -4.95 10.23 -29.85
CA ARG A 16 -4.23 9.81 -28.63
C ARG A 16 -3.42 8.54 -28.87
N SER A 17 -2.16 8.54 -28.42
CA SER A 17 -1.41 7.31 -28.19
C SER A 17 -2.15 6.41 -27.20
N LEU A 18 -2.02 5.08 -27.31
CA LEU A 18 -2.65 4.13 -26.38
C LEU A 18 -2.32 4.45 -24.91
N ILE A 19 -1.11 4.95 -24.65
CA ILE A 19 -0.66 5.43 -23.33
C ILE A 19 -1.53 6.60 -22.84
N GLY A 20 -1.78 7.59 -23.68
CA GLY A 20 -2.63 8.73 -23.33
C GLY A 20 -4.08 8.34 -23.05
N TYR A 21 -4.59 7.32 -23.74
CA TYR A 21 -5.92 6.76 -23.46
C TYR A 21 -5.95 6.09 -22.08
N LEU A 22 -5.00 5.20 -21.78
CA LEU A 22 -4.90 4.52 -20.48
C LEU A 22 -4.78 5.50 -19.31
N ILE A 23 -3.93 6.53 -19.42
CA ILE A 23 -3.78 7.57 -18.39
C ILE A 23 -5.10 8.32 -18.16
N SER A 24 -5.83 8.63 -19.24
CA SER A 24 -7.13 9.31 -19.13
C SER A 24 -8.21 8.44 -18.48
N MET A 25 -8.21 7.13 -18.79
CA MET A 25 -9.12 6.18 -18.14
C MET A 25 -8.83 6.06 -16.64
N ASP A 26 -7.56 5.87 -16.27
CA ASP A 26 -7.12 5.75 -14.88
C ASP A 26 -7.49 7.01 -14.08
N THR A 27 -7.24 8.19 -14.65
CA THR A 27 -7.61 9.48 -14.03
C THR A 27 -9.13 9.60 -13.83
N THR A 28 -9.93 9.22 -14.85
CA THR A 28 -11.40 9.30 -14.79
C THR A 28 -11.96 8.33 -13.75
N LEU A 29 -11.41 7.12 -13.71
CA LEU A 29 -11.84 6.07 -12.79
C LEU A 29 -11.48 6.43 -11.35
N SER A 30 -10.26 6.91 -11.09
CA SER A 30 -9.85 7.39 -9.77
C SER A 30 -10.69 8.58 -9.29
N TYR A 31 -11.00 9.54 -10.17
CA TYR A 31 -11.85 10.67 -9.82
C TYR A 31 -13.27 10.23 -9.47
N LYS A 32 -13.89 9.35 -10.28
CA LYS A 32 -15.24 8.83 -10.01
C LYS A 32 -15.31 8.10 -8.67
N LEU A 33 -14.33 7.25 -8.37
CA LEU A 33 -14.27 6.53 -7.10
C LEU A 33 -14.14 7.48 -5.91
N HIS A 34 -13.28 8.50 -6.02
CA HIS A 34 -13.14 9.54 -5.01
C HIS A 34 -14.46 10.31 -4.83
N SER A 35 -15.05 10.85 -5.90
CA SER A 35 -16.27 11.65 -5.81
C SER A 35 -17.47 10.89 -5.24
N LEU A 36 -17.57 9.59 -5.54
CA LEU A 36 -18.64 8.75 -5.01
C LEU A 36 -18.49 8.45 -3.52
N THR A 37 -17.27 8.47 -2.98
CA THR A 37 -17.00 8.04 -1.60
C THR A 37 -16.85 9.21 -0.62
N GLN A 38 -16.48 10.40 -1.10
CA GLN A 38 -16.42 11.63 -0.31
C GLN A 38 -17.69 11.92 0.53
N PRO A 39 -18.93 11.74 0.04
CA PRO A 39 -20.12 12.04 0.84
C PRO A 39 -20.46 10.96 1.89
N PHE A 40 -19.92 9.74 1.78
CA PHE A 40 -20.32 8.62 2.64
C PHE A 40 -19.32 8.33 3.76
N PHE A 41 -18.02 8.55 3.54
CA PHE A 41 -16.98 8.12 4.48
C PHE A 41 -16.21 9.30 5.07
N PRO A 42 -16.15 9.42 6.41
CA PRO A 42 -15.39 10.48 7.06
C PRO A 42 -13.88 10.24 6.91
N SER A 43 -13.13 11.31 6.62
CA SER A 43 -11.68 11.26 6.34
C SER A 43 -10.85 10.65 7.47
N PHE A 44 -11.32 10.69 8.73
CA PHE A 44 -10.57 10.13 9.86
C PHE A 44 -10.39 8.61 9.76
N LEU A 45 -11.36 7.88 9.19
CA LEU A 45 -11.24 6.42 9.04
C LEU A 45 -10.09 6.06 8.10
N PHE A 46 -9.98 6.81 7.01
CA PHE A 46 -8.89 6.62 6.05
C PHE A 46 -7.54 7.10 6.59
N LEU A 47 -7.52 8.10 7.49
CA LEU A 47 -6.31 8.53 8.18
C LEU A 47 -5.80 7.45 9.15
N ILE A 48 -6.69 6.77 9.86
CA ILE A 48 -6.32 5.63 10.73
C ILE A 48 -5.71 4.50 9.89
N LEU A 49 -6.30 4.20 8.73
CA LEU A 49 -5.75 3.21 7.80
C LEU A 49 -4.38 3.63 7.27
N GLU A 50 -4.20 4.90 6.91
CA GLU A 50 -2.90 5.43 6.51
C GLU A 50 -1.85 5.29 7.62
N LEU A 51 -2.21 5.69 8.85
CA LEU A 51 -1.33 5.59 10.00
C LEU A 51 -0.97 4.12 10.31
N SER A 52 -1.95 3.21 10.20
CA SER A 52 -1.74 1.77 10.43
C SER A 52 -0.71 1.18 9.48
N ALA A 53 -0.65 1.69 8.25
CA ALA A 53 0.29 1.24 7.23
C ALA A 53 1.51 2.17 7.12
N ASP A 54 1.77 3.07 8.07
CA ASP A 54 2.94 3.94 8.07
C ASP A 54 4.17 3.22 8.65
N PHE A 55 5.33 3.44 8.01
CA PHE A 55 6.60 2.82 8.37
C PHE A 55 7.03 3.25 9.77
N ARG A 56 6.64 4.46 10.18
CA ARG A 56 6.89 5.03 11.50
C ARG A 56 6.39 4.16 12.65
N LEU A 57 5.29 3.43 12.44
CA LEU A 57 4.76 2.49 13.43
C LEU A 57 5.25 1.07 13.19
N PHE A 58 5.26 0.60 11.94
CA PHE A 58 5.62 -0.78 11.62
C PHE A 58 7.08 -1.14 11.95
N PHE A 59 8.02 -0.21 11.71
CA PHE A 59 9.44 -0.45 11.94
C PHE A 59 9.80 -0.65 13.43
N PRO A 60 9.45 0.26 14.37
CA PRO A 60 9.79 0.06 15.78
C PRO A 60 9.08 -1.16 16.39
N ILE A 61 7.85 -1.47 15.97
CA ILE A 61 7.11 -2.66 16.44
C ILE A 61 7.85 -3.93 16.00
N SER A 62 8.20 -4.03 14.72
CA SER A 62 8.91 -5.19 14.17
C SER A 62 10.30 -5.35 14.83
N LEU A 63 11.01 -4.26 15.04
CA LEU A 63 12.32 -4.26 15.70
C LEU A 63 12.23 -4.67 17.17
N SER A 64 11.23 -4.17 17.90
CA SER A 64 10.99 -4.54 19.31
C SER A 64 10.67 -6.03 19.45
N LEU A 65 9.85 -6.58 18.54
CA LEU A 65 9.55 -8.00 18.51
C LEU A 65 10.78 -8.86 18.16
N LEU A 66 11.72 -8.35 17.34
CA LEU A 66 12.92 -9.10 16.93
C LEU A 66 13.87 -9.31 18.11
N LEU A 67 13.94 -8.31 19.00
CA LEU A 67 14.74 -8.37 20.22
C LEU A 67 14.09 -9.26 21.30
N SER A 68 12.82 -9.62 21.13
CA SER A 68 12.07 -10.46 22.06
C SER A 68 12.19 -11.95 21.68
N PRO A 69 12.29 -12.88 22.65
CA PRO A 69 12.32 -14.33 22.38
C PRO A 69 10.92 -14.84 22.06
N THR A 70 10.39 -14.45 20.90
CA THR A 70 9.05 -14.80 20.44
C THR A 70 9.08 -15.94 19.43
N LEU A 71 7.96 -16.67 19.31
CA LEU A 71 7.74 -17.69 18.26
C LEU A 71 7.82 -17.11 16.83
N LEU A 72 7.73 -15.78 16.70
CA LEU A 72 7.80 -15.05 15.43
C LEU A 72 9.24 -14.67 15.02
N ARG A 73 10.25 -15.00 15.82
CA ARG A 73 11.65 -14.68 15.52
C ARG A 73 12.11 -15.05 14.11
N PRO A 74 11.80 -16.22 13.51
CA PRO A 74 12.21 -16.51 12.13
C PRO A 74 11.47 -15.68 11.07
N PHE A 75 10.35 -15.06 11.41
CA PHE A 75 9.57 -14.20 10.52
C PHE A 75 10.06 -12.74 10.50
N LEU A 76 10.73 -12.29 11.56
CA LEU A 76 11.05 -10.88 11.76
C LEU A 76 12.24 -10.38 10.92
N PRO A 77 13.34 -11.13 10.69
CA PRO A 77 14.41 -10.73 9.78
C PRO A 77 13.93 -10.47 8.34
N PRO A 78 13.19 -11.39 7.67
CA PRO A 78 12.71 -11.12 6.31
C PRO A 78 11.68 -9.98 6.28
N LEU A 79 10.90 -9.78 7.36
CA LEU A 79 9.99 -8.64 7.49
C LEU A 79 10.74 -7.30 7.52
N ILE A 80 11.73 -7.15 8.41
CA ILE A 80 12.46 -5.88 8.57
C ILE A 80 13.32 -5.60 7.34
N LEU A 81 14.10 -6.58 6.87
CA LEU A 81 14.96 -6.40 5.71
C LEU A 81 14.14 -6.18 4.44
N GLY A 82 13.00 -6.88 4.28
CA GLY A 82 12.10 -6.65 3.16
C GLY A 82 11.42 -5.27 3.21
N LEU A 83 11.05 -4.75 4.38
CA LEU A 83 10.54 -3.38 4.50
C LEU A 83 11.60 -2.32 4.18
N LEU A 84 12.87 -2.57 4.52
CA LEU A 84 13.97 -1.69 4.12
C LEU A 84 14.21 -1.74 2.60
N LEU A 85 14.10 -2.93 2.00
CA LEU A 85 14.15 -3.11 0.56
C LEU A 85 13.01 -2.37 -0.15
N ASP A 86 11.77 -2.49 0.33
CA ASP A 86 10.59 -1.78 -0.18
C ASP A 86 10.83 -0.26 -0.22
N LEU A 87 11.34 0.32 0.88
CA LEU A 87 11.68 1.75 0.90
C LEU A 87 12.70 2.14 -0.19
N LEU A 88 13.74 1.32 -0.39
CA LEU A 88 14.76 1.56 -1.40
C LEU A 88 14.19 1.46 -2.81
N VAL A 89 13.47 0.38 -3.11
CA VAL A 89 12.86 0.10 -4.42
C VAL A 89 11.84 1.19 -4.77
N LEU A 90 10.93 1.51 -3.85
CA LEU A 90 9.95 2.58 -4.05
C LEU A 90 10.60 3.94 -4.24
N CYS A 91 11.68 4.25 -3.52
CA CYS A 91 12.42 5.48 -3.71
C CYS A 91 12.98 5.57 -5.14
N VAL A 92 13.65 4.51 -5.62
CA VAL A 92 14.22 4.45 -6.97
C VAL A 92 13.14 4.58 -8.04
N ILE A 93 12.03 3.83 -7.92
CA ILE A 93 10.93 3.89 -8.90
C ILE A 93 10.29 5.29 -8.91
N LYS A 94 10.00 5.86 -7.73
CA LYS A 94 9.42 7.22 -7.63
C LYS A 94 10.30 8.28 -8.27
N LEU A 95 11.61 8.23 -8.02
CA LEU A 95 12.58 9.16 -8.60
C LEU A 95 12.75 9.01 -10.11
N THR A 96 12.45 7.82 -10.65
CA THR A 96 12.52 7.51 -12.08
C THR A 96 11.28 8.02 -12.84
N PHE A 97 10.08 7.64 -12.39
CA PHE A 97 8.83 7.95 -13.10
C PHE A 97 8.28 9.34 -12.81
N ARG A 98 8.56 9.89 -11.62
CA ARG A 98 8.20 11.26 -11.21
C ARG A 98 6.75 11.67 -11.50
N ARG A 99 5.80 10.72 -11.45
CA ARG A 99 4.39 10.98 -11.70
C ARG A 99 3.81 11.88 -10.61
N SER A 100 3.12 12.96 -10.99
CA SER A 100 2.46 13.87 -10.04
C SER A 100 1.22 13.22 -9.40
N ARG A 101 0.87 13.65 -8.18
CA ARG A 101 -0.35 13.23 -7.47
C ARG A 101 -1.63 13.81 -8.09
N PRO A 102 -2.80 13.18 -7.86
CA PRO A 102 -4.06 13.70 -8.34
C PRO A 102 -4.36 15.09 -7.73
N LEU A 103 -4.66 16.07 -8.59
CA LEU A 103 -4.79 17.49 -8.20
C LEU A 103 -6.15 17.82 -7.55
N TYR A 104 -7.15 16.93 -7.65
CA TYR A 104 -8.50 17.21 -7.19
C TYR A 104 -8.67 17.16 -5.66
N ASN A 105 -7.67 16.69 -4.91
CA ASN A 105 -7.67 16.75 -3.45
C ASN A 105 -7.01 18.05 -2.96
N HIS A 106 -7.77 19.16 -3.04
CA HIS A 106 -7.33 20.47 -2.54
C HIS A 106 -7.42 20.60 -1.01
N THR A 107 -8.12 19.68 -0.34
CA THR A 107 -8.53 19.83 1.07
C THR A 107 -7.47 19.35 2.07
N HIS A 108 -6.45 18.61 1.63
CA HIS A 108 -5.35 18.12 2.47
C HIS A 108 -3.98 18.46 1.86
N SER A 109 -3.88 19.61 1.20
CA SER A 109 -2.61 20.16 0.72
C SER A 109 -1.78 20.68 1.89
N MET A 110 -0.87 19.83 2.36
CA MET A 110 0.33 20.10 3.19
C MET A 110 0.39 19.10 4.34
N ASN A 111 1.00 17.95 4.08
CA ASN A 111 1.97 17.48 5.05
C ASN A 111 3.34 17.76 4.46
N VAL A 112 4.11 18.55 5.19
CA VAL A 112 5.51 18.91 4.97
C VAL A 112 6.35 17.64 5.16
N ALA A 113 6.21 16.68 4.24
CA ALA A 113 6.91 15.41 4.30
C ALA A 113 7.71 15.26 3.01
N VAL A 114 9.03 15.27 3.17
CA VAL A 114 10.11 14.74 2.31
C VAL A 114 9.89 14.86 0.78
N PRO A 115 10.84 15.41 -0.01
CA PRO A 115 10.72 15.57 -1.47
C PRO A 115 10.25 14.33 -2.25
N ALA A 116 10.52 13.12 -1.76
CA ALA A 116 10.07 11.85 -2.33
C ALA A 116 8.55 11.58 -2.20
N ASP A 117 7.84 12.30 -1.33
CA ASP A 117 6.40 12.14 -1.12
C ASP A 117 5.55 12.95 -2.11
N HIS A 118 6.19 13.76 -2.98
CA HIS A 118 5.51 14.46 -4.07
C HIS A 118 5.00 13.48 -5.14
N PHE A 119 5.69 12.36 -5.35
CA PHE A 119 5.38 11.42 -6.43
C PHE A 119 4.32 10.39 -6.04
N SER A 120 3.38 10.15 -6.96
CA SER A 120 2.23 9.27 -6.79
C SER A 120 2.52 7.81 -7.16
N PHE A 121 3.37 7.60 -8.16
CA PHE A 121 3.67 6.27 -8.68
C PHE A 121 5.00 5.73 -8.15
N PRO A 122 5.04 4.48 -7.65
CA PRO A 122 3.92 3.62 -7.25
C PRO A 122 3.45 3.94 -5.82
N SER A 123 2.30 3.37 -5.42
CA SER A 123 1.76 3.58 -4.08
C SER A 123 2.54 2.79 -3.03
N GLY A 124 3.34 3.49 -2.23
CA GLY A 124 4.10 2.85 -1.16
C GLY A 124 3.26 2.30 -0.01
N HIS A 125 2.05 2.82 0.21
CA HIS A 125 1.13 2.20 1.18
C HIS A 125 0.60 0.86 0.66
N ALA A 126 0.21 0.79 -0.62
CA ALA A 126 -0.25 -0.45 -1.23
C ALA A 126 0.86 -1.51 -1.28
N SER A 127 2.10 -1.11 -1.62
CA SER A 127 3.26 -1.99 -1.60
C SER A 127 3.48 -2.62 -0.22
N ARG A 128 3.62 -1.79 0.82
CA ARG A 128 3.90 -2.27 2.18
C ARG A 128 2.84 -3.20 2.75
N VAL A 129 1.56 -2.86 2.62
CA VAL A 129 0.50 -3.72 3.16
C VAL A 129 0.40 -5.04 2.38
N CYS A 130 0.61 -5.03 1.07
CA CYS A 130 0.63 -6.25 0.25
C CYS A 130 1.88 -7.09 0.52
N PHE A 131 3.03 -6.46 0.77
CA PHE A 131 4.25 -7.12 1.22
C PHE A 131 4.02 -7.86 2.54
N VAL A 132 3.50 -7.17 3.57
CA VAL A 132 3.23 -7.77 4.88
C VAL A 132 2.22 -8.92 4.76
N ALA A 133 1.13 -8.73 4.03
CA ALA A 133 0.11 -9.77 3.82
C ALA A 133 0.67 -11.01 3.11
N SER A 134 1.46 -10.79 2.06
CA SER A 134 2.08 -11.87 1.28
C SER A 134 3.14 -12.61 2.10
N LEU A 135 4.00 -11.89 2.81
CA LEU A 135 5.04 -12.49 3.64
C LEU A 135 4.42 -13.30 4.79
N ALA A 136 3.38 -12.78 5.45
CA ALA A 136 2.65 -13.48 6.50
C ALA A 136 2.01 -14.76 5.96
N HIS A 137 1.41 -14.71 4.76
CA HIS A 137 0.83 -15.86 4.11
C HIS A 137 1.88 -16.93 3.75
N LEU A 138 3.01 -16.53 3.16
CA LEU A 138 4.11 -17.45 2.81
C LEU A 138 4.73 -18.09 4.06
N SER A 139 4.84 -17.32 5.14
CA SER A 139 5.42 -17.78 6.41
C SER A 139 4.43 -18.58 7.28
N ALA A 140 3.15 -18.65 6.89
CA ALA A 140 2.10 -19.31 7.66
C ALA A 140 2.43 -20.76 7.98
N ALA A 141 3.02 -21.51 7.04
CA ALA A 141 3.39 -22.91 7.27
C ALA A 141 4.43 -23.07 8.39
N THR A 142 5.44 -22.18 8.41
CA THR A 142 6.47 -22.17 9.45
C THR A 142 5.90 -21.73 10.80
N ILE A 143 5.01 -20.74 10.81
CA ILE A 143 4.32 -20.28 12.02
C ILE A 143 3.44 -21.40 12.58
N ARG A 144 2.70 -22.14 11.74
CA ARG A 144 1.89 -23.30 12.18
C ARG A 144 2.74 -24.39 12.83
N GLN A 145 3.91 -24.68 12.29
CA GLN A 145 4.80 -25.70 12.85
C GLN A 145 5.40 -25.31 14.20
N ALA A 146 5.60 -24.00 14.43
CA ALA A 146 6.06 -23.48 15.71
C ALA A 146 4.96 -23.36 16.78
N MET A 147 3.69 -23.49 16.38
CA MET A 147 2.50 -23.40 17.22
C MET A 147 1.98 -24.80 17.60
N ALA A 148 1.43 -24.95 18.80
CA ALA A 148 1.03 -26.26 19.34
C ALA A 148 -0.19 -26.85 18.59
N PRO A 149 -0.29 -28.19 18.47
CA PRO A 149 -1.13 -28.83 17.45
C PRO A 149 -2.67 -28.81 17.68
N GLU A 150 -3.19 -28.45 18.85
CA GLU A 150 -4.56 -28.89 19.21
C GLU A 150 -5.71 -27.91 18.91
N ASP A 151 -5.49 -26.59 18.70
CA ASP A 151 -6.63 -25.66 18.41
C ASP A 151 -6.31 -24.41 17.54
N GLU A 152 -5.05 -24.19 17.13
CA GLU A 152 -4.59 -22.87 16.65
C GLU A 152 -4.64 -22.63 15.13
N GLY A 153 -4.97 -23.67 14.33
CA GLY A 153 -5.07 -23.53 12.87
C GLY A 153 -6.15 -22.53 12.42
N LYS A 154 -7.26 -22.46 13.17
CA LYS A 154 -8.36 -21.51 12.91
C LYS A 154 -7.95 -20.07 13.26
N ALA A 155 -7.22 -19.88 14.36
CA ALA A 155 -6.73 -18.57 14.77
C ALA A 155 -5.79 -17.97 13.74
N LEU A 156 -4.81 -18.76 13.24
CA LEU A 156 -3.92 -18.28 12.18
C LEU A 156 -4.66 -17.95 10.89
N ASN A 157 -5.62 -18.78 10.48
CA ASN A 157 -6.43 -18.50 9.29
C ASN A 157 -7.22 -17.20 9.43
N PHE A 158 -7.78 -16.94 10.62
CA PHE A 158 -8.46 -15.68 10.92
C PHE A 158 -7.51 -14.49 10.85
N VAL A 159 -6.31 -14.61 11.43
CA VAL A 159 -5.27 -13.57 11.36
C VAL A 159 -4.86 -13.30 9.91
N LEU A 160 -4.59 -14.32 9.12
CA LEU A 160 -4.25 -14.16 7.70
C LEU A 160 -5.37 -13.48 6.91
N LEU A 161 -6.62 -13.86 7.16
CA LEU A 161 -7.77 -13.20 6.54
C LEU A 161 -7.84 -11.73 6.95
N ALA A 162 -7.70 -11.42 8.24
CA ALA A 162 -7.71 -10.05 8.75
C ALA A 162 -6.60 -9.20 8.11
N VAL A 163 -5.38 -9.75 7.97
CA VAL A 163 -4.25 -9.06 7.34
C VAL A 163 -4.52 -8.80 5.85
N TRP A 164 -5.09 -9.75 5.12
CA TRP A 164 -5.48 -9.54 3.72
C TRP A 164 -6.59 -8.51 3.56
N VAL A 165 -7.61 -8.55 4.41
CA VAL A 165 -8.68 -7.55 4.42
C VAL A 165 -8.10 -6.17 4.70
N TRP A 166 -7.23 -6.04 5.71
CA TRP A 166 -6.53 -4.81 6.01
C TRP A 166 -5.70 -4.31 4.83
N ALA A 167 -4.98 -5.19 4.12
CA ALA A 167 -4.19 -4.82 2.96
C ALA A 167 -5.04 -4.29 1.80
N VAL A 168 -6.18 -4.94 1.52
CA VAL A 168 -7.12 -4.51 0.47
C VAL A 168 -7.77 -3.18 0.86
N VAL A 169 -8.30 -3.07 2.07
CA VAL A 169 -8.98 -1.86 2.56
C VAL A 169 -8.01 -0.67 2.58
N THR A 170 -6.79 -0.87 3.04
CA THR A 170 -5.77 0.19 3.05
C THR A 170 -5.38 0.59 1.63
N SER A 171 -5.19 -0.36 0.72
CA SER A 171 -4.87 -0.08 -0.69
C SER A 171 -5.97 0.73 -1.37
N VAL A 172 -7.23 0.31 -1.20
CA VAL A 172 -8.41 1.00 -1.74
C VAL A 172 -8.54 2.40 -1.15
N SER A 173 -8.29 2.57 0.17
CA SER A 173 -8.37 3.88 0.84
C SER A 173 -7.51 4.96 0.16
N ARG A 174 -6.38 4.57 -0.47
CA ARG A 174 -5.48 5.51 -1.15
C ARG A 174 -6.11 6.14 -2.39
N VAL A 175 -6.94 5.38 -3.10
CA VAL A 175 -7.70 5.86 -4.25
C VAL A 175 -8.88 6.70 -3.77
N LEU A 176 -9.59 6.23 -2.74
CA LEU A 176 -10.77 6.92 -2.20
C LEU A 176 -10.42 8.27 -1.56
N LEU A 177 -9.25 8.38 -0.94
CA LEU A 177 -8.68 9.65 -0.47
C LEU A 177 -8.20 10.56 -1.60
N GLY A 178 -8.20 10.10 -2.85
CA GLY A 178 -7.67 10.86 -3.99
C GLY A 178 -6.16 11.09 -3.91
N ARG A 179 -5.41 10.25 -3.17
CA ARG A 179 -3.96 10.41 -2.99
C ARG A 179 -3.13 9.72 -4.07
N HIS A 180 -3.70 8.70 -4.69
CA HIS A 180 -3.07 7.86 -5.71
C HIS A 180 -4.10 7.48 -6.78
N PHE A 181 -3.61 7.23 -7.98
CA PHE A 181 -4.41 6.64 -9.04
C PHE A 181 -4.58 5.13 -8.83
N VAL A 182 -5.53 4.50 -9.54
CA VAL A 182 -5.75 3.05 -9.42
C VAL A 182 -4.54 2.28 -9.91
N SER A 183 -3.94 2.71 -11.01
CA SER A 183 -2.69 2.11 -11.49
C SER A 183 -1.56 2.20 -10.47
N ASP A 184 -1.39 3.33 -9.76
CA ASP A 184 -0.35 3.48 -8.74
C ASP A 184 -0.51 2.44 -7.61
N VAL A 185 -1.76 2.17 -7.21
CA VAL A 185 -2.09 1.17 -6.18
C VAL A 185 -1.85 -0.24 -6.69
N PHE A 186 -2.26 -0.53 -7.93
CA PHE A 186 -2.04 -1.83 -8.56
C PHE A 186 -0.54 -2.17 -8.67
N PHE A 187 0.26 -1.27 -9.25
CA PHE A 187 1.70 -1.48 -9.38
C PHE A 187 2.40 -1.50 -8.03
N GLY A 188 1.95 -0.69 -7.07
CA GLY A 188 2.43 -0.77 -5.68
C GLY A 188 2.19 -2.16 -5.09
N ALA A 189 0.96 -2.68 -5.19
CA ALA A 189 0.64 -4.03 -4.70
C ALA A 189 1.49 -5.12 -5.36
N CYS A 190 1.72 -5.03 -6.68
CA CYS A 190 2.59 -5.97 -7.39
C CYS A 190 4.03 -5.94 -6.87
N VAL A 191 4.60 -4.75 -6.64
CA VAL A 191 5.95 -4.59 -6.07
C VAL A 191 6.02 -5.27 -4.71
N GLY A 192 5.08 -5.00 -3.81
CA GLY A 192 5.07 -5.61 -2.48
C GLY A 192 4.95 -7.14 -2.49
N VAL A 193 4.15 -7.72 -3.39
CA VAL A 193 4.07 -9.18 -3.55
C VAL A 193 5.41 -9.77 -4.02
N LEU A 194 6.07 -9.12 -5.00
CA LEU A 194 7.37 -9.57 -5.50
C LEU A 194 8.46 -9.47 -4.43
N GLU A 195 8.46 -8.40 -3.65
CA GLU A 195 9.38 -8.22 -2.52
C GLU A 195 9.15 -9.25 -1.43
N ALA A 196 7.89 -9.64 -1.16
CA ALA A 196 7.59 -10.67 -0.18
C ALA A 196 8.11 -12.05 -0.62
N LEU A 197 7.98 -12.38 -1.91
CA LEU A 197 8.55 -13.59 -2.49
C LEU A 197 10.09 -13.59 -2.38
N PHE A 198 10.71 -12.45 -2.71
CA PHE A 198 12.16 -12.28 -2.58
C PHE A 198 12.61 -12.42 -1.12
N ALA A 199 11.96 -11.72 -0.20
CA ALA A 199 12.30 -11.76 1.22
C ALA A 199 12.12 -13.15 1.81
N PHE A 200 11.03 -13.84 1.46
CA PHE A 200 10.77 -15.20 1.94
C PHE A 200 11.83 -16.21 1.48
N HIS A 201 12.32 -16.09 0.23
CA HIS A 201 13.28 -17.02 -0.33
C HIS A 201 14.73 -16.72 0.03
N PHE A 202 15.12 -15.43 0.05
CA PHE A 202 16.52 -15.01 0.17
C PHE A 202 16.87 -14.38 1.51
N LEU A 203 15.90 -13.89 2.29
CA LEU A 203 16.14 -13.18 3.56
C LEU A 203 15.73 -14.00 4.80
N ARG A 204 15.53 -15.30 4.61
CA ARG A 204 15.30 -16.26 5.68
C ARG A 204 16.63 -16.88 6.10
N PHE A 205 17.08 -16.56 7.31
CA PHE A 205 18.34 -17.03 7.90
C PHE A 205 18.07 -17.78 9.20
#